data_AF-A0A965PBR3-F1
#
_entry.id   AF-A0A965PBR3-F1
#
_cell.length_a   1.000
_cell.length_b   1.000
_cell.length_c   1.000
_cell.angle_alpha   90.00
_cell.angle_beta   90.00
_cell.angle_gamma   90.00
#
_symmetry.space_group_name_H-M   'P 1'
#
loop_
_entity.id
_entity.type
_entity.pdbx_description
1 polymer ?
#
loop_
_entity_poly.entity_id
_entity_poly.type
_entity_poly.pdbx_seq_one_letter_code
_entity_poly.pdbx_strand_id
1 'polypeptide(L)' 'MAYLWYTIRQSKYGPGYDVHGFKEADKNSVLEGQTLKCFVAVFDTLEDAQSAYPQAKMGSEWTDPQVSLNHLPDDGGW' A
#
# COMPACT_ATOMS: atom_id res chain seq x y z
N MET A 1 2.75 -8.08 13.17
CA MET A 1 3.34 -8.25 11.82
C MET A 1 3.96 -6.93 11.41
N ALA A 2 5.21 -6.95 10.94
CA ALA A 2 5.89 -5.75 10.46
C ALA A 2 5.52 -5.47 9.01
N TYR A 3 5.38 -4.20 8.65
CA TYR A 3 5.27 -3.77 7.24
C TYR A 3 6.66 -3.80 6.60
N LEU A 4 6.71 -4.19 5.32
CA LEU A 4 7.92 -4.26 4.52
C LEU A 4 8.39 -2.85 4.10
N TRP A 5 7.46 -2.00 3.68
CA TRP A 5 7.70 -0.59 3.38
C TRP A 5 6.43 0.24 3.53
N TYR A 6 6.59 1.56 3.40
CA TYR A 6 5.51 2.53 3.51
C TYR A 6 5.49 3.46 2.31
N THR A 7 4.32 3.96 1.95
CA THR A 7 4.17 5.09 1.04
C THR A 7 3.29 6.18 1.63
N ILE A 8 3.61 7.43 1.28
CA ILE A 8 2.81 8.62 1.60
C ILE A 8 2.17 9.10 0.29
N ARG A 9 0.89 9.42 0.32
CA ARG A 9 0.18 10.03 -0.81
C ARG A 9 -0.79 11.07 -0.33
N GLN A 10 -1.13 12.03 -1.17
CA GLN A 10 -2.24 12.94 -0.88
C GLN A 10 -3.54 12.13 -0.78
N SER A 11 -4.36 12.45 0.23
CA SER A 11 -5.60 11.74 0.48
C SER A 11 -6.60 11.96 -0.66
N LYS A 12 -7.32 10.89 -1.04
CA LYS A 12 -8.37 10.96 -2.06
C LYS A 12 -9.69 11.46 -1.50
N TYR A 13 -9.89 11.38 -0.18
CA TYR A 13 -11.17 11.59 0.48
C TYR A 13 -11.27 12.91 1.25
N GLY A 14 -10.22 13.72 1.24
CA GLY A 14 -10.18 15.00 1.94
C GLY A 14 -8.81 15.68 1.83
N PRO A 15 -8.63 16.84 2.48
CA PRO A 15 -7.31 17.40 2.68
C PRO A 15 -6.47 16.47 3.56
N GLY A 16 -5.16 16.42 3.31
CA GLY A 16 -4.20 15.63 4.09
C GLY A 16 -3.45 14.57 3.27
N TYR A 17 -2.67 13.77 3.98
CA TYR A 17 -1.76 12.77 3.45
C TYR A 17 -1.97 11.43 4.14
N ASP A 18 -2.29 10.41 3.34
CA ASP A 18 -2.47 9.04 3.81
C ASP A 18 -1.12 8.31 3.81
N VAL A 19 -0.84 7.58 4.89
CA VAL A 19 0.27 6.63 4.96
C VAL A 19 -0.28 5.22 4.78
N HIS A 20 0.30 4.50 3.83
CA HIS A 20 0.02 3.09 3.59
C HIS A 20 1.24 2.24 3.92
N GLY A 21 1.01 1.15 4.63
CA GLY A 21 1.98 0.11 4.89
C GLY A 21 1.74 -1.08 3.95
N PHE A 22 2.82 -1.66 3.45
CA PHE A 22 2.77 -2.81 2.56
C PHE A 22 3.31 -4.04 3.27
N LYS A 23 2.62 -5.16 3.15
CA LYS A 23 3.02 -6.44 3.73
C LYS A 23 2.66 -7.59 2.79
N GLU A 24 3.32 -8.72 2.94
CA GLU A 24 2.90 -9.94 2.24
C GLU A 24 1.63 -10.50 2.89
N ALA A 25 0.76 -11.11 2.08
CA ALA A 25 -0.37 -11.86 2.57
C ALA A 25 0.07 -13.12 3.34
N ASP A 26 -0.67 -13.47 4.39
CA ASP A 26 -0.37 -14.64 5.19
C ASP A 26 -0.47 -15.95 4.39
N LYS A 27 0.35 -16.92 4.79
CA LYS A 27 0.27 -18.28 4.25
C LYS A 27 -1.12 -18.87 4.52
N ASN A 28 -1.64 -19.60 3.55
CA ASN A 28 -2.99 -20.15 3.46
C ASN A 28 -4.11 -19.11 3.28
N SER A 29 -3.77 -17.86 2.91
CA SER A 29 -4.75 -16.89 2.43
C SER A 29 -5.01 -17.08 0.95
N VAL A 30 -6.22 -16.72 0.48
CA VAL A 30 -6.53 -16.67 -0.97
C VAL A 30 -5.66 -15.65 -1.73
N LEU A 31 -4.98 -14.77 -1.00
CA LEU A 31 -4.04 -13.78 -1.53
C LEU A 31 -2.57 -14.14 -1.26
N GLU A 32 -2.27 -15.36 -0.79
CA GLU A 32 -0.89 -15.79 -0.49
C GLU A 32 0.08 -15.43 -1.63
N GLY A 33 1.23 -14.86 -1.27
CA GLY A 33 2.25 -14.39 -2.23
C GLY A 33 1.99 -13.01 -2.82
N GLN A 34 0.84 -12.37 -2.57
CA GLN A 34 0.56 -11.01 -3.00
C GLN A 34 0.97 -9.96 -1.96
N THR A 35 1.35 -8.77 -2.43
CA THR A 35 1.56 -7.61 -1.57
C THR A 35 0.23 -6.94 -1.24
N LEU A 36 -0.09 -6.87 0.06
CA LEU A 36 -1.25 -6.19 0.60
C LEU A 36 -0.92 -4.74 0.93
N LYS A 37 -1.81 -3.83 0.51
CA LYS A 37 -1.82 -2.42 0.91
C LYS A 37 -2.72 -2.23 2.12
N CYS A 38 -2.19 -1.67 3.20
CA CYS A 38 -2.95 -1.39 4.42
C CYS A 38 -2.89 0.10 4.74
N PHE A 39 -4.04 0.69 5.08
CA PHE A 39 -4.06 2.03 5.67
C PHE A 39 -3.41 1.99 7.05
N VAL A 40 -2.52 2.96 7.33
CA VAL A 40 -1.79 3.05 8.60
C VAL A 40 -2.20 4.29 9.37
N ALA A 41 -2.12 5.46 8.73
CA ALA A 41 -2.38 6.74 9.38
C ALA A 41 -2.75 7.80 8.33
N VAL A 42 -3.25 8.93 8.81
CA VAL A 42 -3.47 10.15 8.04
C VAL A 42 -2.87 11.33 8.79
N PHE A 43 -2.29 12.27 8.04
CA PHE A 43 -1.72 13.51 8.56
C PHE A 43 -2.25 14.70 7.79
N ASP A 44 -2.33 15.86 8.43
CA ASP A 44 -2.78 17.09 7.75
C ASP A 44 -1.72 17.63 6.77
N THR A 45 -0.43 17.45 7.10
CA THR A 45 0.70 17.95 6.30
C THR A 45 1.63 16.84 5.84
N LEU A 46 2.34 17.10 4.74
CA LEU A 46 3.36 16.19 4.22
C LEU A 46 4.55 16.09 5.18
N GLU A 47 4.94 17.21 5.79
CA GLU A 47 6.08 17.31 6.70
C GLU A 47 5.87 16.46 7.96
N ASP A 48 4.66 16.45 8.52
CA ASP A 48 4.32 15.59 9.66
C ASP A 48 4.37 14.12 9.28
N ALA A 49 3.82 13.76 8.10
CA ALA A 49 3.84 12.40 7.60
C ALA A 49 5.28 11.89 7.36
N GLN A 50 6.13 12.73 6.75
CA GLN A 50 7.54 12.42 6.51
C GLN A 50 8.35 12.36 7.81
N SER A 51 8.02 13.19 8.79
CA SER A 51 8.67 13.15 10.11
C SER A 51 8.32 11.87 10.88
N ALA A 52 7.07 11.43 10.81
CA ALA A 52 6.61 10.18 11.44
C ALA A 52 7.08 8.92 10.68
N TYR A 53 7.18 9.00 9.36
CA TYR A 53 7.58 7.90 8.49
C TYR A 53 8.69 8.31 7.52
N PRO A 54 9.92 8.58 8.01
CA PRO A 54 11.01 9.11 7.18
C PRO A 54 11.47 8.14 6.08
N GLN A 55 11.24 6.84 6.26
CA GLN A 55 11.52 5.81 5.26
C GLN A 55 10.44 5.68 4.18
N ALA A 56 9.30 6.36 4.31
CA ALA A 56 8.21 6.22 3.35
C ALA A 56 8.52 6.97 2.04
N LYS A 57 8.18 6.34 0.92
CA LYS A 57 8.32 6.94 -0.41
C LYS A 57 7.02 7.64 -0.82
N MET A 58 7.07 8.60 -1.73
CA MET A 58 5.86 9.13 -2.34
C MET A 58 5.21 8.07 -3.23
N GLY A 59 3.95 7.76 -2.94
CA GLY A 59 3.14 6.77 -3.65
C GLY A 59 1.99 7.40 -4.42
N SER A 60 1.29 6.59 -5.19
CA SER A 60 0.09 6.97 -5.94
C SER A 60 -0.73 5.73 -6.30
N GLU A 61 -1.97 5.90 -6.76
CA GLU A 61 -2.76 4.76 -7.25
C GLU A 61 -2.12 4.03 -8.45
N TRP A 62 -1.21 4.70 -9.17
CA TRP A 62 -0.52 4.18 -10.35
C TRP A 62 0.83 3.52 -10.04
N THR A 63 1.46 3.87 -8.91
CA THR A 63 2.80 3.38 -8.53
C THR A 63 2.76 2.39 -7.37
N ASP A 64 1.72 2.43 -6.55
CA ASP A 64 1.54 1.48 -5.45
C ASP A 64 1.09 0.11 -6.00
N PRO A 65 1.60 -1.00 -5.43
CA PRO A 65 1.10 -2.34 -5.75
C PRO A 65 -0.41 -2.45 -5.56
N GLN A 66 -1.07 -3.11 -6.51
CA GLN A 66 -2.50 -3.42 -6.46
C GLN A 66 -2.67 -4.92 -6.27
N VAL A 67 -3.61 -5.29 -5.40
CA VAL A 67 -3.99 -6.70 -5.21
C VAL A 67 -4.77 -7.15 -6.44
N SER A 68 -4.41 -8.32 -6.99
CA SER A 68 -5.20 -9.00 -8.01
C SER A 68 -6.13 -10.00 -7.36
N LEU A 69 -7.42 -9.92 -7.68
CA LEU A 69 -8.41 -10.93 -7.28
C LEU A 69 -8.50 -12.08 -8.30
N ASN A 70 -7.73 -12.01 -9.39
CA ASN A 70 -7.62 -13.11 -10.33
C ASN A 70 -6.75 -14.21 -9.69
N HIS A 71 -7.42 -15.25 -9.21
CA HIS A 71 -6.82 -16.42 -8.59
C HIS A 71 -6.44 -17.49 -9.62
N LEU A 72 -6.81 -17.29 -10.89
CA LEU A 72 -6.40 -18.18 -11.96
C LEU A 72 -4.95 -17.84 -12.32
N PRO A 73 -4.07 -18.86 -12.50
CA PRO A 73 -2.81 -18.63 -13.19
C PRO A 73 -3.12 -17.98 -14.55
N ASP A 74 -2.22 -17.12 -15.02
CA ASP A 74 -2.35 -16.43 -16.30
C ASP A 74 -2.38 -17.49 -17.41
N ASP A 75 -3.57 -18.01 -17.71
CA ASP A 75 -3.84 -18.89 -18.84
C ASP A 75 -3.74 -17.94 -20.03
N GLY A 76 -2.54 -17.85 -20.63
CA GLY A 76 -2.13 -16.85 -21.61
C GLY A 76 -2.97 -16.81 -22.90
N GLY A 77 -4.24 -16.47 -22.74
CA GLY A 77 -5.22 -16.27 -23.78
C GLY A 77 -5.13 -14.83 -24.28
N TRP A 78 -4.52 -14.70 -25.45
CA TRP A 78 -4.67 -13.54 -26.32
C TRP A 78 -6.06 -13.52 -26.97
#